data_AF-A0A1B6I2T0-F1
#
_entry.id   AF-A0A1B6I2T0-F1
#
_cell.length_a   1.000
_cell.length_b   1.000
_cell.length_c   1.000
_cell.angle_alpha   90.00
_cell.angle_beta   90.00
_cell.angle_gamma   90.00
#
_symmetry.space_group_name_H-M   'P 1'
#
loop_
_entity.id
_entity.type
_entity.pdbx_description
1 polymer ?
#
loop_
_entity_poly.entity_id
_entity_poly.type
_entity_poly.pdbx_seq_one_letter_code
_entity_poly.pdbx_strand_id
1 'polypeptide(L)'
;GARYHLVTNLESSEWGLNITVRSPLQVRNETSYAMGVYYKKPVLEALGLEHIGESMNPFEDTNRIAIVEPDETYNVPLHVAYHCKLYILPAYVDSYHVSECGLWWQDLAADLNTPRDIFCIPKEEK
;
A
#
# COMPACT_ATOMS: atom_id res chain seq x y z
N GLY A 1 -1.53 20.12 13.65
CA GLY A 1 -2.40 19.16 12.95
C GLY A 1 -1.78 18.78 11.63
N ALA A 2 -1.90 17.52 11.21
CA ALA A 2 -1.41 17.07 9.90
C ALA A 2 -2.36 17.55 8.79
N ARG A 3 -1.81 18.00 7.66
CA ARG A 3 -2.59 18.39 6.47
C ARG A 3 -2.61 17.22 5.49
N TYR A 4 -3.81 16.71 5.20
CA TYR A 4 -4.01 15.67 4.21
C TYR A 4 -4.50 16.29 2.89
N HIS A 5 -4.02 15.76 1.78
CA HIS A 5 -4.49 16.11 0.45
C HIS A 5 -5.17 14.89 -0.18
N LEU A 6 -6.24 15.16 -0.92
CA LEU A 6 -7.01 14.17 -1.67
C LEU A 6 -6.88 14.47 -3.16
N VAL A 7 -6.97 13.43 -3.98
CA VAL A 7 -7.05 13.56 -5.43
C VAL A 7 -8.52 13.58 -5.81
N THR A 8 -8.93 14.61 -6.55
CA THR A 8 -10.28 14.74 -7.10
C THR A 8 -10.19 14.70 -8.62
N ASN A 9 -10.92 13.78 -9.25
CA ASN A 9 -11.11 13.73 -10.69
C ASN A 9 -12.57 14.11 -11.02
N LEU A 10 -12.75 14.90 -12.07
CA LEU A 10 -14.03 15.41 -12.54
C LEU A 10 -14.17 15.06 -14.01
N GLU A 11 -15.16 14.23 -14.32
CA GLU A 11 -15.50 13.84 -15.68
C GLU A 11 -16.89 14.36 -16.01
N SER A 12 -16.96 15.28 -16.98
CA SER A 12 -18.22 15.84 -17.47
C SER A 12 -18.58 15.19 -18.80
N SER A 13 -19.78 14.62 -18.87
CA SER A 13 -20.34 14.02 -20.08
C SER A 13 -21.73 14.60 -20.37
N GLU A 14 -22.32 14.30 -21.53
CA GLU A 14 -23.70 14.68 -21.85
C GLU A 14 -24.73 14.09 -20.86
N TRP A 15 -24.36 13.02 -20.15
CA TRP A 15 -25.20 12.32 -19.17
C TRP A 15 -25.03 12.83 -17.74
N GLY A 16 -24.14 13.79 -17.51
CA GLY A 16 -23.92 14.41 -16.21
C GLY A 16 -22.46 14.51 -15.79
N LEU A 17 -22.28 14.82 -14.51
CA LEU A 17 -21.01 15.09 -13.88
C LEU A 17 -20.64 13.94 -12.93
N ASN A 18 -19.51 13.28 -13.19
CA ASN A 18 -18.92 12.28 -12.30
C ASN A 18 -17.76 12.90 -11.51
N ILE A 19 -17.82 12.79 -10.19
CA ILE A 19 -16.79 13.30 -9.27
C ILE A 19 -16.21 12.11 -8.50
N THR A 20 -14.91 11.85 -8.69
CA THR A 20 -14.18 10.79 -8.00
C THR A 20 -13.21 11.41 -7.01
N VAL A 21 -13.34 11.06 -5.72
CA VAL A 21 -12.42 11.50 -4.66
C VAL A 21 -11.67 10.30 -4.11
N ARG A 22 -10.34 10.37 -4.07
CA ARG A 22 -9.49 9.28 -3.60
C ARG A 22 -8.25 9.77 -2.84
N SER A 23 -7.59 8.85 -2.15
CA SER A 23 -6.27 9.07 -1.58
C SER A 23 -5.22 9.34 -2.66
N PRO A 24 -4.08 9.98 -2.30
CA PRO A 24 -3.07 10.35 -3.29
C PRO A 24 -2.30 9.15 -3.85
N LEU A 25 -2.28 8.02 -3.15
CA LEU A 25 -1.48 6.86 -3.51
C LEU A 25 -2.36 5.73 -4.06
N GLN A 26 -2.01 5.27 -5.25
CA GLN A 26 -2.54 4.06 -5.87
C GLN A 26 -1.42 3.05 -6.06
N VAL A 27 -1.75 1.78 -5.87
CA VAL A 27 -0.89 0.64 -6.21
C VAL A 27 -1.54 -0.10 -7.35
N ARG A 28 -0.83 -0.22 -8.48
CA ARG A 28 -1.24 -1.04 -9.61
C ARG A 28 -0.36 -2.27 -9.68
N ASN A 29 -0.97 -3.44 -9.80
CA ASN A 29 -0.23 -4.68 -9.97
C ASN A 29 -0.14 -5.03 -11.46
N GLU A 30 1.03 -4.84 -12.06
CA GLU A 30 1.31 -5.23 -13.45
C GLU A 30 2.04 -6.58 -13.54
N THR A 31 2.06 -7.35 -12.45
CA THR A 31 2.65 -8.69 -12.41
C THR A 31 1.60 -9.77 -12.66
N SER A 32 2.03 -11.00 -12.95
CA SER A 32 1.16 -12.15 -13.16
C SER A 32 0.65 -12.81 -11.88
N TYR A 33 0.99 -12.29 -10.70
CA TYR A 33 0.65 -12.89 -9.41
C TYR A 33 -0.07 -11.87 -8.52
N ALA A 34 -0.96 -12.35 -7.65
CA ALA A 34 -1.60 -11.50 -6.65
C ALA A 34 -0.57 -11.01 -5.62
N MET A 35 -0.61 -9.71 -5.31
CA MET A 35 0.35 -9.08 -4.41
C MET A 35 -0.35 -8.58 -3.16
N GLY A 36 0.06 -9.08 -2.00
CA GLY A 36 -0.34 -8.54 -0.71
C GLY A 36 0.40 -7.24 -0.42
N VAL A 37 -0.35 -6.22 0.02
CA VAL A 37 0.18 -4.92 0.43
C VAL A 37 0.04 -4.79 1.94
N TYR A 38 1.13 -4.42 2.60
CA TYR A 38 1.26 -4.38 4.05
C TYR A 38 1.78 -3.03 4.54
N TYR A 39 1.53 -2.70 5.81
CA TYR A 39 2.21 -1.61 6.52
C TYR A 39 2.51 -2.03 7.96
N LYS A 40 3.38 -1.28 8.64
CA LYS A 40 3.71 -1.50 10.06
C LYS A 40 2.67 -0.86 10.98
N LYS A 41 1.98 -1.68 11.77
CA LYS A 41 0.95 -1.28 12.76
C LYS A 41 1.44 -0.18 13.72
N PRO A 42 2.66 -0.26 14.30
CA PRO A 42 3.11 0.71 15.31
C PRO A 42 3.13 2.15 14.82
N VAL A 43 3.19 2.38 13.51
CA VAL A 43 3.17 3.72 12.91
C VAL A 43 1.80 4.40 13.14
N LEU A 44 0.69 3.67 12.96
CA LEU A 44 -0.64 4.21 13.21
C LEU A 44 -0.96 4.25 14.71
N GLU A 45 -0.51 3.27 15.49
CA GLU A 45 -0.66 3.25 16.96
C GLU A 45 -0.03 4.49 17.60
N ALA A 46 1.19 4.86 17.17
CA ALA A 46 1.89 6.05 17.66
C ALA A 46 1.15 7.36 17.35
N LEU A 47 0.26 7.35 16.35
CA LEU A 47 -0.59 8.48 15.98
C LEU A 47 -1.98 8.43 16.64
N GLY A 48 -2.26 7.39 17.45
CA GLY A 48 -3.57 7.17 18.06
C GLY A 48 -4.66 6.83 17.04
N LEU A 49 -4.28 6.25 15.89
CA LEU A 49 -5.19 5.86 14.81
C LEU A 49 -5.47 4.36 14.87
N GLU A 50 -6.69 3.98 14.48
CA GLU A 50 -7.09 2.58 14.39
C GLU A 50 -6.32 1.85 13.28
N HIS A 51 -6.09 0.56 13.51
CA HIS A 51 -5.53 -0.33 12.52
C HIS A 51 -6.49 -0.54 11.35
N ILE A 52 -5.95 -0.48 10.14
CA ILE A 52 -6.65 -0.81 8.90
C ILE A 52 -6.15 -2.16 8.40
N GLY A 53 -7.05 -2.98 7.85
CA GLY A 53 -6.70 -4.27 7.26
C GLY A 53 -6.66 -5.43 8.27
N GLU A 54 -6.08 -6.54 7.83
CA GLU A 54 -6.04 -7.80 8.56
C GLU A 54 -4.64 -8.12 9.08
N SER A 55 -4.57 -8.63 10.30
CA SER A 55 -3.34 -9.17 10.87
C SER A 55 -3.24 -10.64 10.52
N MET A 56 -2.34 -11.01 9.61
CA MET A 56 -2.10 -12.43 9.27
C MET A 56 -1.44 -13.19 10.43
N ASN A 57 -0.65 -12.50 11.25
CA ASN A 57 -0.02 -13.04 12.44
C ASN A 57 -0.09 -12.00 13.58
N PRO A 58 -0.73 -12.31 14.72
CA PRO A 58 -0.87 -11.34 15.82
C PRO A 58 0.47 -10.94 16.46
N PHE A 59 1.52 -11.74 16.28
CA PHE A 59 2.87 -11.44 16.76
C PHE A 59 3.69 -10.59 15.79
N GLU A 60 3.25 -10.46 14.54
CA GLU A 60 3.91 -9.60 13.55
C GLU A 60 3.44 -8.16 13.67
N ASP A 61 4.36 -7.24 13.44
CA ASP A 61 4.14 -5.80 13.47
C ASP A 61 3.51 -5.28 12.18
N THR A 62 3.10 -6.15 11.25
CA THR A 62 2.52 -5.76 9.95
C THR A 62 1.05 -6.14 9.81
N ASN A 63 0.29 -5.32 9.09
CA ASN A 63 -1.09 -5.57 8.70
C ASN A 63 -1.21 -5.55 7.18
N ARG A 64 -1.96 -6.51 6.63
CA ARG A 64 -2.31 -6.58 5.21
C ARG A 64 -3.53 -5.70 4.94
N ILE A 65 -3.38 -4.67 4.12
CA ILE A 65 -4.47 -3.76 3.76
C ILE A 65 -5.24 -4.19 2.52
N ALA A 66 -4.61 -4.95 1.64
CA ALA A 66 -5.20 -5.48 0.43
C ALA A 66 -4.40 -6.66 -0.11
N ILE A 67 -5.09 -7.51 -0.86
CA ILE A 67 -4.51 -8.32 -1.94
C ILE A 67 -4.88 -7.60 -3.22
N VAL A 68 -3.88 -7.28 -4.05
CA VAL A 68 -4.06 -6.63 -5.35
C VAL A 68 -3.85 -7.70 -6.42
N GLU A 69 -4.93 -8.10 -7.08
CA GLU A 69 -4.88 -9.11 -8.14
C GLU A 69 -4.16 -8.56 -9.39
N PRO A 70 -3.70 -9.43 -10.32
CA PRO A 70 -3.12 -9.00 -11.59
C PRO A 70 -4.02 -7.99 -12.33
N ASP A 71 -3.40 -6.94 -12.87
CA ASP A 71 -4.04 -5.81 -13.57
C ASP A 71 -4.97 -4.93 -12.71
N GLU A 72 -5.09 -5.21 -11.41
CA GLU A 72 -5.90 -4.43 -10.49
C GLU A 72 -5.18 -3.16 -10.01
N THR A 73 -5.98 -2.12 -9.73
CA THR A 73 -5.52 -0.90 -9.08
C THR A 73 -6.21 -0.71 -7.74
N TYR A 74 -5.43 -0.58 -6.68
CA TYR A 74 -5.89 -0.36 -5.32
C TYR A 74 -5.61 1.07 -4.85
N ASN A 75 -6.63 1.72 -4.26
CA ASN A 75 -6.48 3.02 -3.62
C ASN A 75 -6.04 2.84 -2.16
N VAL A 76 -4.82 3.26 -1.82
CA VAL A 76 -4.26 3.06 -0.48
C VAL A 76 -4.98 3.96 0.53
N PRO A 77 -5.44 3.47 1.69
CA PRO A 77 -6.14 4.28 2.68
C PRO A 77 -5.35 5.52 3.09
N LEU A 78 -6.03 6.65 3.27
CA LEU A 78 -5.40 7.97 3.42
C LEU A 78 -4.32 8.02 4.50
N HIS A 79 -4.60 7.52 5.70
CA HIS A 79 -3.64 7.52 6.80
C HIS A 79 -2.41 6.66 6.51
N VAL A 80 -2.61 5.49 5.89
CA VAL A 80 -1.52 4.61 5.48
C VAL A 80 -0.69 5.28 4.40
N ALA A 81 -1.32 5.88 3.39
CA ALA A 81 -0.62 6.62 2.36
C ALA A 81 0.28 7.69 2.99
N TYR A 82 -0.23 8.54 3.88
CA TYR A 82 0.57 9.65 4.41
C TYR A 82 1.67 9.25 5.39
N HIS A 83 1.41 8.26 6.24
CA HIS A 83 2.26 8.02 7.41
C HIS A 83 3.07 6.73 7.32
N CYS A 84 2.68 5.79 6.47
CA CYS A 84 3.28 4.46 6.45
C CYS A 84 4.10 4.21 5.19
N LYS A 85 5.14 3.40 5.35
CA LYS A 85 5.75 2.68 4.24
C LYS A 85 4.89 1.48 3.88
N LEU A 86 4.83 1.15 2.59
CA LEU A 86 4.19 -0.03 2.06
C LEU A 86 5.20 -1.14 1.88
N TYR A 87 4.85 -2.33 2.34
CA TYR A 87 5.62 -3.55 2.20
C TYR A 87 4.82 -4.53 1.35
N ILE A 88 5.51 -5.41 0.65
CA ILE A 88 4.90 -6.25 -0.38
C ILE A 88 5.25 -7.72 -0.11
N LEU A 89 4.31 -8.62 -0.41
CA LEU A 89 4.51 -10.08 -0.41
C LEU A 89 3.60 -10.71 -1.48
N PRO A 90 4.05 -11.66 -2.30
CA PRO A 90 3.15 -12.43 -3.17
C PRO A 90 2.10 -13.18 -2.32
N ALA A 91 0.81 -12.90 -2.56
CA ALA A 91 -0.27 -13.17 -1.59
C ALA A 91 -0.52 -14.65 -1.28
N TYR A 92 -0.19 -15.55 -2.21
CA TYR A 92 -0.43 -16.99 -2.10
C TYR A 92 0.87 -17.80 -2.06
N VAL A 93 1.98 -17.14 -1.70
CA VAL A 93 3.30 -17.77 -1.61
C VAL A 93 3.82 -17.66 -0.17
N ASP A 94 3.53 -18.69 0.63
CA ASP A 94 3.86 -18.70 2.05
C ASP A 94 5.34 -19.00 2.37
N SER A 95 6.15 -19.28 1.36
CA SER A 95 7.58 -19.61 1.52
C SER A 95 8.47 -18.38 1.77
N TYR A 96 7.94 -17.16 1.70
CA TYR A 96 8.69 -15.91 1.85
C TYR A 96 8.17 -15.06 3.01
N HIS A 97 9.07 -14.29 3.61
CA HIS A 97 8.73 -13.19 4.50
C HIS A 97 8.29 -11.95 3.71
N VAL A 98 7.44 -11.12 4.32
CA VAL A 98 7.13 -9.78 3.80
C VAL A 98 8.43 -9.02 3.54
N SER A 99 8.46 -8.23 2.47
CA SER A 99 9.67 -7.50 2.06
C SER A 99 10.31 -6.74 3.22
N GLU A 100 11.64 -6.75 3.32
CA GLU A 100 12.35 -6.00 4.38
C GLU A 100 12.36 -4.49 4.11
N CYS A 101 12.41 -4.12 2.83
CA CYS A 101 12.39 -2.74 2.37
C CYS A 101 10.95 -2.27 2.14
N GLY A 102 10.55 -1.22 2.85
CA GLY A 102 9.26 -0.56 2.64
C GLY A 102 9.38 0.59 1.65
N LEU A 103 8.42 0.72 0.75
CA LEU A 103 8.27 1.85 -0.17
C LEU A 103 7.49 2.98 0.48
N TRP A 104 8.03 4.19 0.44
CA TRP A 104 7.29 5.38 0.84
C TRP A 104 7.05 6.26 -0.37
N TRP A 105 5.79 6.61 -0.65
CA TRP A 105 5.47 7.39 -1.83
C TRP A 105 6.10 8.78 -1.83
N GLN A 106 6.37 9.36 -0.65
CA GLN A 106 7.05 10.65 -0.56
C GLN A 106 8.50 10.56 -1.07
N ASP A 107 9.18 9.44 -0.77
CA ASP A 107 10.52 9.16 -1.30
C ASP A 107 10.46 8.95 -2.81
N LEU A 108 9.42 8.27 -3.32
CA LEU A 108 9.21 8.05 -4.75
C LEU A 108 8.86 9.36 -5.50
N ALA A 109 8.12 10.25 -4.86
CA ALA A 109 7.74 11.54 -5.44
C ALA A 109 8.93 12.51 -5.58
N ALA A 110 9.95 12.37 -4.73
CA ALA A 110 11.18 13.13 -4.83
C ALA A 110 12.11 12.66 -5.95
N ASP A 111 11.98 11.39 -6.38
CA ASP A 111 12.86 10.73 -7.34
C ASP A 111 12.02 9.93 -8.37
N LEU A 112 11.30 10.69 -9.20
CA LEU A 112 10.39 10.15 -10.20
C LEU A 112 11.14 9.39 -11.30
N ASN A 113 10.56 8.27 -11.74
CA ASN A 113 11.09 7.36 -12.78
C ASN A 113 12.32 6.53 -12.40
N THR A 114 12.77 6.58 -11.15
CA THR A 114 13.82 5.69 -10.66
C THR A 114 13.19 4.39 -10.14
N PRO A 115 13.51 3.22 -10.72
CA PRO A 115 13.00 1.96 -10.22
C PRO A 115 13.55 1.68 -8.82
N ARG A 116 12.74 1.02 -7.99
CA ARG A 116 13.14 0.55 -6.65
C ARG A 116 13.01 -0.96 -6.61
N ASP A 117 14.09 -1.63 -6.26
CA ASP A 117 14.07 -3.08 -6.07
C ASP A 117 13.48 -3.43 -4.71
N ILE A 118 12.63 -4.45 -4.68
CA ILE A 118 11.99 -4.98 -3.47
C ILE A 118 12.30 -6.46 -3.39
N PHE A 119 12.75 -6.92 -2.22
CA PHE A 119 13.14 -8.30 -1.98
C PHE A 119 12.34 -8.88 -0.83
N CYS A 120 11.82 -10.09 -1.04
CA CYS A 120 11.18 -10.93 -0.02
C CYS A 120 12.12 -12.11 0.28
N ILE A 121 12.50 -12.31 1.54
CA ILE A 121 13.49 -13.35 1.91
C ILE A 121 12.77 -14.68 2.13
N PRO A 122 13.31 -15.82 1.65
CA PRO A 122 12.77 -17.14 1.96
C PRO A 122 12.72 -17.40 3.48
N LYS A 123 11.68 -18.08 3.97
CA LYS A 123 11.56 -18.44 5.39
C LYS A 123 12.58 -19.50 5.83
N GLU A 124 13.12 -20.28 4.90
CA GLU A 124 14.09 -21.36 5.16
C GLU A 124 15.52 -20.85 5.41
N GLU A 125 15.80 -19.56 5.20
CA GLU A 125 17.14 -18.95 5.36
C GLU A 125 17.33 -18.15 6.66
N LYS A 126 16.60 -18.49 7.74
CA LYS A 126 16.79 -17.87 9.07
C LYS A 126 17.27 -18.83 10.16
#